data_AF-A0A316DEV5-F1
#
_entry.id   AF-A0A316DEV5-F1
#
_cell.length_a   1.000
_cell.length_b   1.000
_cell.length_c   1.000
_cell.angle_alpha   90.00
_cell.angle_beta   90.00
_cell.angle_gamma   90.00
#
_symmetry.space_group_name_H-M   'P 1'
#
loop_
_entity.id
_entity.type
_entity.pdbx_description
1 polymer ?
#
loop_
_entity_poly.entity_id
_entity_poly.type
_entity_poly.pdbx_seq_one_letter_code
_entity_poly.pdbx_strand_id
1 'polypeptide(L)'
;MLSFFNKNKLTKGLSKLQTVQHIMPTPDVLDFFGKLSDAYRESLITTREMAAIEAQKEILLTEIENKYDLYHTIFQRVFDERQSAVNKSFEIIDKGLLEGDRELIGLGMQSLSKIVSSSPFANMQELSRCLESDRIIEI
;
A
#
# COMPACT_ATOMS: atom_id res chain seq x y z
N MET A 1 12.31 -41.61 -9.74
CA MET A 1 13.77 -41.37 -9.88
C MET A 1 14.21 -40.26 -8.92
N LEU A 2 14.06 -40.44 -7.59
CA LEU A 2 14.32 -39.39 -6.58
C LEU A 2 14.88 -39.97 -5.26
N SER A 3 15.77 -40.98 -5.33
CA SER A 3 16.30 -41.66 -4.12
C SER A 3 17.83 -41.63 -3.96
N PHE A 4 18.59 -41.23 -4.99
CA PHE A 4 20.06 -41.41 -4.97
C PHE A 4 20.88 -40.18 -4.56
N PHE A 5 20.32 -38.97 -4.55
CA PHE A 5 21.09 -37.74 -4.29
C PHE A 5 21.29 -37.39 -2.81
N ASN A 6 20.59 -38.07 -1.88
CA ASN A 6 20.63 -37.74 -0.45
C ASN A 6 21.60 -38.62 0.38
N LYS A 7 21.87 -39.87 -0.07
CA LYS A 7 22.77 -40.80 0.67
C LYS A 7 24.24 -40.38 0.64
N ASN A 8 24.71 -39.80 -0.48
CA ASN A 8 26.13 -39.51 -0.70
C ASN A 8 26.63 -38.27 0.07
N LYS A 9 25.73 -37.34 0.45
CA LYS A 9 26.07 -36.20 1.33
C LYS A 9 26.11 -36.62 2.80
N LEU A 10 25.20 -37.51 3.22
CA LEU A 10 25.15 -38.05 4.57
C LEU A 10 26.42 -38.87 4.90
N THR A 11 26.86 -39.73 3.99
CA THR A 11 28.07 -40.55 4.16
C THR A 11 29.35 -39.70 4.23
N LYS A 12 29.40 -38.60 3.49
CA LYS A 12 30.52 -37.64 3.51
C LYS A 12 30.54 -36.77 4.78
N GLY A 13 29.38 -36.54 5.40
CA GLY A 13 29.26 -35.90 6.71
C GLY A 13 29.69 -36.82 7.85
N LEU A 14 29.28 -38.09 7.78
CA LEU A 14 29.67 -39.16 8.73
C LEU A 14 31.18 -39.44 8.74
N SER A 15 31.85 -39.38 7.59
CA SER A 15 33.30 -39.59 7.53
C SER A 15 34.10 -38.42 8.13
N LYS A 16 33.61 -37.18 8.01
CA LYS A 16 34.22 -36.01 8.67
C LYS A 16 34.00 -36.01 10.18
N LEU A 17 32.86 -36.52 10.63
CA LEU A 17 32.53 -36.74 12.05
C LEU A 17 33.52 -37.69 12.74
N GLN A 18 33.87 -38.79 12.08
CA GLN A 18 34.88 -39.73 12.58
C GLN A 18 36.28 -39.11 12.69
N THR A 19 36.56 -38.03 11.94
CA THR A 19 37.84 -37.31 12.04
C THR A 19 37.88 -36.38 13.26
N VAL A 20 36.72 -35.85 13.68
CA VAL A 20 36.60 -34.93 14.83
C VAL A 20 36.62 -35.67 16.17
N GLN A 21 36.23 -36.95 16.20
CA GLN A 21 36.25 -37.80 17.41
C GLN A 21 37.66 -37.96 18.04
N HIS A 22 38.72 -37.66 17.28
CA HIS A 22 40.10 -37.82 17.73
C HIS A 22 40.63 -36.58 18.49
N ILE A 23 39.83 -35.52 18.59
CA ILE A 23 40.23 -34.20 19.12
C ILE A 23 39.30 -33.72 20.26
N MET A 24 38.11 -34.30 20.41
CA MET A 24 37.19 -34.02 21.53
C MET A 24 36.45 -35.28 22.00
N PRO A 25 36.07 -35.40 23.29
CA PRO A 25 35.29 -36.53 23.78
C PRO A 25 33.92 -36.59 23.10
N THR A 26 33.47 -37.80 22.79
CA THR A 26 32.25 -38.12 22.02
C THR A 26 30.96 -37.40 22.43
N PRO A 27 30.71 -37.07 23.72
CA PRO A 27 29.56 -36.26 24.15
C PRO A 27 29.54 -34.84 23.56
N ASP A 28 30.70 -34.20 23.37
CA ASP A 28 30.82 -32.83 22.86
C ASP A 28 30.52 -32.73 21.36
N VAL A 29 30.72 -33.82 20.61
CA VAL A 29 30.40 -33.88 19.19
C VAL A 29 28.90 -33.91 18.96
N LEU A 30 28.14 -34.68 19.74
CA LEU A 30 26.67 -34.72 19.61
C LEU A 30 26.03 -33.38 20.00
N ASP A 31 26.53 -32.74 21.07
CA ASP A 31 26.09 -31.41 21.49
C ASP A 31 26.37 -30.35 20.40
N PHE A 32 27.56 -30.39 19.78
CA PHE A 32 27.91 -29.51 18.66
C PHE A 32 26.96 -29.70 17.45
N PHE A 33 26.62 -30.94 17.10
CA PHE A 33 25.67 -31.22 16.02
C PHE A 33 24.25 -30.76 16.36
N GLY A 34 23.83 -30.90 17.61
CA GLY A 34 22.56 -30.36 18.11
C GLY A 34 22.51 -28.84 17.91
N LYS A 35 23.52 -28.13 18.41
CA LYS A 35 23.65 -26.68 18.26
C LYS A 35 23.69 -26.21 16.81
N LEU A 36 24.42 -26.91 15.94
CA LEU A 36 24.44 -26.59 14.50
C LEU A 36 23.08 -26.81 13.83
N SER A 37 22.39 -27.91 14.17
CA SER A 37 21.06 -28.21 13.64
C SER A 37 20.04 -27.17 14.10
N ASP A 38 20.11 -26.76 15.36
CA ASP A 38 19.24 -25.74 15.94
C ASP A 38 19.49 -24.37 15.31
N ALA A 39 20.76 -23.96 15.19
CA ALA A 39 21.14 -22.71 14.52
C ALA A 39 20.70 -22.70 13.04
N TYR A 40 20.80 -23.84 12.34
CA TYR A 40 20.31 -23.96 10.97
C TYR A 40 18.78 -23.86 10.89
N ARG A 41 18.06 -24.49 11.82
CA ARG A 41 16.60 -24.39 11.90
C ARG A 41 16.17 -22.95 12.17
N GLU A 42 16.82 -22.30 13.12
CA GLU A 42 16.58 -20.90 13.46
C GLU A 42 16.83 -20.00 12.24
N SER A 43 17.95 -20.18 11.53
CA SER A 43 18.24 -19.45 10.30
C SER A 43 17.16 -19.61 9.22
N LEU A 44 16.59 -20.81 9.05
CA LEU A 44 15.49 -21.03 8.11
C LEU A 44 14.20 -20.32 8.54
N ILE A 45 13.89 -20.33 9.83
CA ILE A 45 12.73 -19.61 10.39
C ILE A 45 12.91 -18.11 10.15
N THR A 46 14.06 -17.54 10.53
CA THR A 46 14.36 -16.12 10.32
C THR A 46 14.27 -15.74 8.84
N THR A 47 14.77 -16.59 7.93
CA THR A 47 14.68 -16.34 6.49
C THR A 47 13.23 -16.28 6.02
N ARG A 48 12.37 -17.18 6.51
CA ARG A 48 10.94 -17.18 6.21
C ARG A 48 10.24 -15.94 6.77
N GLU A 49 10.57 -15.54 8.00
CA GLU A 49 10.00 -14.35 8.64
C GLU A 49 10.40 -13.09 7.89
N MET A 50 11.67 -12.95 7.47
CA MET A 50 12.12 -11.83 6.63
C MET A 50 11.34 -11.78 5.31
N ALA A 51 11.14 -12.92 4.64
CA ALA A 51 10.37 -12.96 3.41
C ALA A 51 8.90 -12.57 3.62
N ALA A 52 8.30 -12.95 4.76
CA ALA A 52 6.93 -12.56 5.09
C ALA A 52 6.82 -11.05 5.38
N ILE A 53 7.78 -10.48 6.11
CA ILE A 53 7.84 -9.04 6.39
C ILE A 53 8.01 -8.26 5.08
N GLU A 54 8.87 -8.71 4.18
CA GLU A 54 9.08 -8.05 2.89
C GLU A 54 7.81 -8.07 2.04
N ALA A 55 7.12 -9.21 1.97
CA ALA A 55 5.85 -9.30 1.26
C ALA A 55 4.77 -8.37 1.85
N GLN A 56 4.69 -8.28 3.18
CA GLN A 56 3.77 -7.35 3.86
C GLN A 56 4.13 -5.89 3.59
N LYS A 57 5.43 -5.56 3.59
CA LYS A 57 5.92 -4.22 3.26
C LYS A 57 5.47 -3.80 1.86
N GLU A 58 5.65 -4.66 0.86
CA GLU A 58 5.26 -4.37 -0.52
C GLU A 58 3.74 -4.19 -0.68
N ILE A 59 2.93 -4.99 0.02
CA ILE A 59 1.46 -4.81 0.05
C ILE A 59 1.10 -3.45 0.63
N LEU A 60 1.68 -3.09 1.78
CA LEU A 60 1.39 -1.81 2.45
C LEU A 60 1.84 -0.61 1.62
N LEU A 61 3.00 -0.69 0.97
CA LEU A 61 3.47 0.37 0.06
C LEU A 61 2.50 0.54 -1.11
N THR A 62 2.09 -0.56 -1.74
CA THR A 62 1.11 -0.52 -2.83
C THR A 62 -0.22 0.08 -2.38
N GLU A 63 -0.67 -0.25 -1.18
CA GLU A 63 -1.90 0.31 -0.60
C GLU A 63 -1.78 1.82 -0.37
N ILE A 64 -0.63 2.29 0.13
CA ILE A 64 -0.35 3.73 0.33
C ILE A 64 -0.34 4.47 -1.02
N GLU A 65 0.33 3.92 -2.02
CA GLU A 65 0.39 4.49 -3.37
C GLU A 65 -1.00 4.60 -3.99
N ASN A 66 -1.79 3.52 -3.93
CA ASN A 66 -3.15 3.51 -4.45
C ASN A 66 -4.05 4.54 -3.74
N LYS A 67 -3.94 4.66 -2.40
CA LYS A 67 -4.69 5.67 -1.64
C LYS A 67 -4.27 7.08 -2.04
N TYR A 68 -2.97 7.32 -2.21
CA TYR A 68 -2.45 8.60 -2.64
C TYR A 68 -3.00 8.99 -4.02
N ASP A 69 -2.89 8.10 -5.01
CA ASP A 69 -3.35 8.34 -6.38
C ASP A 69 -4.86 8.60 -6.44
N LEU A 70 -5.61 7.84 -5.66
CA LEU A 70 -7.05 8.01 -5.53
C LEU A 70 -7.41 9.38 -4.96
N TYR A 71 -6.84 9.75 -3.81
CA TYR A 71 -7.11 11.06 -3.20
C TYR A 71 -6.68 12.20 -4.13
N HIS A 72 -5.52 12.07 -4.77
CA HIS A 72 -5.04 13.09 -5.70
C HIS A 72 -6.00 13.26 -6.89
N THR A 73 -6.46 12.16 -7.48
CA THR A 73 -7.42 12.18 -8.59
C THR A 73 -8.75 12.80 -8.18
N ILE A 74 -9.26 12.44 -7.00
CA ILE A 74 -10.50 13.02 -6.46
C ILE A 74 -10.33 14.53 -6.26
N PHE A 75 -9.24 14.95 -5.62
CA PHE A 75 -9.01 16.37 -5.34
C PHE A 75 -8.92 17.15 -6.65
N GLN A 76 -8.15 16.65 -7.62
CA GLN A 76 -8.04 17.26 -8.94
C GLN A 76 -9.43 17.48 -9.56
N ARG A 77 -10.26 16.44 -9.63
CA ARG A 77 -11.61 16.54 -10.19
C ARG A 77 -12.51 17.52 -9.44
N VAL A 78 -12.49 17.50 -8.10
CA VAL A 78 -13.29 18.41 -7.27
C VAL A 78 -12.88 19.86 -7.52
N PHE A 79 -11.59 20.15 -7.60
CA PHE A 79 -11.11 21.51 -7.87
C PHE A 79 -11.38 21.94 -9.31
N ASP A 80 -11.23 21.05 -10.29
CA ASP A 80 -11.54 21.32 -11.69
C ASP A 80 -13.03 21.63 -11.88
N GLU A 81 -13.93 20.86 -11.25
CA GLU A 81 -15.38 21.12 -11.25
C GLU A 81 -15.71 22.48 -10.63
N ARG A 82 -15.06 22.81 -9.50
CA ARG A 82 -15.26 24.11 -8.85
C ARG A 82 -14.76 25.26 -9.71
N GLN A 83 -13.62 25.11 -10.37
CA GLN A 83 -13.11 26.10 -11.31
C GLN A 83 -14.11 26.32 -12.45
N SER A 84 -14.61 25.24 -13.05
CA SER A 84 -15.62 25.30 -14.12
C SER A 84 -16.90 26.01 -13.64
N ALA A 85 -17.38 25.68 -12.44
CA ALA A 85 -18.57 26.31 -11.87
C ALA A 85 -18.38 27.81 -11.60
N VAL A 86 -17.22 28.21 -11.05
CA VAL A 86 -16.87 29.62 -10.83
C VAL A 86 -16.80 30.38 -12.16
N ASN A 87 -16.11 29.83 -13.16
CA ASN A 87 -16.03 30.41 -14.49
C ASN A 87 -17.42 30.59 -15.09
N LYS A 88 -18.30 29.60 -14.93
CA LYS A 88 -19.67 29.68 -15.43
C LYS A 88 -20.48 30.78 -14.74
N SER A 89 -20.29 30.98 -13.43
CA SER A 89 -20.92 32.08 -12.71
C SER A 89 -20.46 33.44 -13.27
N PHE A 90 -19.17 33.60 -13.57
CA PHE A 90 -18.66 34.83 -14.20
C PHE A 90 -19.22 35.03 -15.61
N GLU A 91 -19.30 33.99 -16.45
CA GLU A 91 -19.93 34.09 -17.77
C GLU A 91 -21.39 34.58 -17.70
N ILE A 92 -22.15 34.14 -16.69
CA ILE A 92 -23.54 34.58 -16.47
C ILE A 92 -23.57 36.06 -16.05
N ILE A 93 -22.66 36.48 -15.16
CA ILE A 93 -22.55 37.88 -14.73
C ILE A 93 -22.21 38.77 -15.92
N ASP A 94 -21.20 38.40 -16.71
CA ASP A 94 -20.76 39.14 -17.88
C ASP A 94 -21.88 39.25 -18.92
N LYS A 95 -22.62 38.16 -19.15
CA LYS A 95 -23.82 38.18 -20.01
C LYS A 95 -24.87 39.16 -19.50
N GLY A 96 -25.18 39.12 -18.20
CA GLY A 96 -26.15 40.04 -17.60
C GLY A 96 -25.70 41.50 -17.68
N LEU A 97 -24.40 41.78 -17.54
CA LEU A 97 -23.83 43.12 -17.74
C LEU A 97 -23.97 43.61 -19.19
N LEU A 98 -23.71 42.74 -20.17
CA LEU A 98 -23.85 43.07 -21.59
C LEU A 98 -25.31 43.32 -21.99
N GLU A 99 -26.24 42.52 -21.46
CA GLU A 99 -27.68 42.59 -21.79
C GLU A 99 -28.44 43.62 -20.92
N GLY A 100 -27.80 44.18 -19.89
CA GLY A 100 -28.46 45.05 -18.91
C GLY A 100 -29.44 44.31 -18.00
N ASP A 101 -29.35 42.99 -17.94
CA ASP A 101 -30.25 42.10 -17.19
C ASP A 101 -29.74 41.95 -15.74
N ARG A 102 -30.42 42.65 -14.82
CA ARG A 102 -30.11 42.61 -13.39
C ARG A 102 -30.44 41.26 -12.74
N GLU A 103 -31.40 40.52 -13.27
CA GLU A 103 -31.73 39.19 -12.75
C GLU A 103 -30.62 38.21 -13.06
N LEU A 104 -30.07 38.22 -14.28
CA LEU A 104 -28.92 37.41 -14.66
C LEU A 104 -27.68 37.72 -13.81
N ILE A 105 -27.39 39.01 -13.58
CA ILE A 105 -26.29 39.41 -12.68
C ILE A 105 -26.51 38.86 -11.28
N GLY A 106 -27.72 39.01 -10.73
CA GLY A 106 -28.07 38.50 -9.41
C GLY A 106 -27.92 36.98 -9.30
N LEU A 107 -28.37 36.24 -10.32
CA LEU A 107 -28.27 34.79 -10.39
C LEU A 107 -26.82 34.32 -10.43
N GLY A 108 -25.98 34.96 -11.26
CA GLY A 108 -24.55 34.66 -11.33
C GLY A 108 -23.83 34.92 -10.00
N MET A 109 -24.11 36.05 -9.34
CA MET A 109 -23.55 36.39 -8.04
C MET A 109 -23.99 35.41 -6.93
N GLN A 110 -25.25 35.00 -6.94
CA GLN A 110 -25.78 34.05 -5.96
C GLN A 110 -25.17 32.65 -6.14
N SER A 111 -25.02 32.21 -7.41
CA SER A 111 -24.31 30.98 -7.76
C SER A 111 -22.85 31.01 -7.28
N LEU A 112 -22.12 32.09 -7.59
CA LEU A 112 -20.74 32.27 -7.16
C LEU A 112 -20.60 32.23 -5.64
N SER A 113 -21.44 32.98 -4.93
CA SER A 113 -21.48 33.01 -3.46
C SER A 113 -21.70 31.61 -2.87
N LYS A 114 -22.64 30.84 -3.42
CA LYS A 114 -22.90 29.46 -2.98
C LYS A 114 -21.69 28.55 -3.18
N ILE A 115 -21.00 28.66 -4.32
CA ILE A 115 -19.81 27.84 -4.62
C ILE A 115 -18.69 28.18 -3.62
N VAL A 116 -18.33 29.46 -3.49
CA VAL A 116 -17.20 29.89 -2.64
C VAL A 116 -17.46 29.71 -1.14
N SER A 117 -18.71 29.77 -0.69
CA SER A 117 -19.07 29.53 0.71
C SER A 117 -19.16 28.05 1.08
N SER A 118 -19.32 27.16 0.09
CA SER A 118 -19.32 25.72 0.30
C SER A 118 -17.90 25.15 0.39
N SER A 119 -17.67 24.20 1.31
CA SER A 119 -16.41 23.47 1.37
C SER A 119 -16.23 22.60 0.11
N PRO A 120 -15.05 22.60 -0.55
CA PRO A 120 -14.74 21.64 -1.60
C PRO A 120 -14.81 20.20 -1.11
N PHE A 121 -14.72 20.00 0.21
CA PHE A 121 -14.61 18.70 0.84
C PHE A 121 -15.88 18.25 1.57
N ALA A 122 -17.00 18.99 1.44
CA ALA A 122 -18.24 18.66 2.14
C ALA A 122 -18.73 17.22 1.86
N ASN A 123 -18.47 16.72 0.64
CA ASN A 123 -18.83 15.36 0.23
C ASN A 123 -17.68 14.36 0.39
N MET A 124 -16.48 14.81 0.80
CA MET A 124 -15.33 13.90 0.95
C MET A 124 -15.44 13.01 2.18
N GLN A 125 -16.13 13.42 3.24
CA GLN A 125 -16.37 12.51 4.37
C GLN A 125 -17.20 11.28 3.95
N GLU A 126 -18.16 11.46 3.03
CA GLU A 126 -18.96 10.35 2.51
C GLU A 126 -18.13 9.46 1.58
N LEU A 127 -17.29 10.07 0.74
CA LEU A 127 -16.35 9.34 -0.11
C LEU A 127 -15.30 8.57 0.70
N SER A 128 -14.71 9.17 1.74
CA SER A 128 -13.77 8.51 2.66
C SER A 128 -14.43 7.30 3.32
N ARG A 129 -15.69 7.43 3.77
CA ARG A 129 -16.46 6.33 4.34
C ARG A 129 -16.73 5.20 3.35
N CYS A 130 -17.04 5.51 2.10
CA CYS A 130 -17.23 4.50 1.06
C CYS A 130 -15.92 3.78 0.73
N LEU A 131 -14.79 4.50 0.74
CA LEU A 131 -13.46 3.97 0.43
C LEU A 131 -12.83 3.17 1.58
N GLU A 132 -13.11 3.54 2.83
CA GLU A 132 -12.67 2.83 4.03
C GLU A 132 -13.58 1.63 4.37
N SER A 133 -14.80 1.60 3.82
CA SER A 133 -15.57 0.37 3.84
C SER A 133 -14.94 -0.60 2.84
N ASP A 134 -14.68 -1.85 3.24
CA ASP A 134 -14.21 -2.96 2.37
C ASP A 134 -15.20 -3.30 1.22
N ARG A 135 -16.04 -2.35 0.79
CA ARG A 135 -16.96 -2.48 -0.33
C ARG A 135 -16.19 -2.21 -1.61
N ILE A 136 -16.08 -3.25 -2.42
CA ILE A 136 -15.66 -3.16 -3.82
C ILE A 136 -16.57 -2.12 -4.49
N ILE A 137 -16.00 -0.99 -4.91
CA ILE A 137 -16.70 -0.02 -5.76
C ILE A 137 -16.69 -0.62 -7.17
N GLU A 138 -17.79 -1.23 -7.58
CA GLU A 138 -18.02 -1.57 -8.99
C GLU A 138 -18.21 -0.26 -9.78
N ILE A 139 -17.35 -0.05 -10.77
CA ILE A 139 -17.42 1.07 -11.73
C ILE A 139 -17.95 0.54 -13.06
#